data_AF-A0A7K3WI13-F1
#
_entry.id   AF-A0A7K3WI13-F1
#
_cell.length_a   1.000
_cell.length_b   1.000
_cell.length_c   1.000
_cell.angle_alpha   90.00
_cell.angle_beta   90.00
_cell.angle_gamma   90.00
#
_symmetry.space_group_name_H-M   'P 1'
#
loop_
_entity.id
_entity.type
_entity.pdbx_description
1 polymer ?
#
loop_
_entity_poly.entity_id
_entity_poly.type
_entity_poly.pdbx_seq_one_letter_code
_entity_poly.pdbx_strand_id
1 'polypeptide(L)'
;MSRPHPALDGAAAAARAELPEADHASFDRLATALLGARGALGAALRSQLPGVEGARWLHHEGIAPTSRASALTAEQWASLHRTWSHLDRAPSASGRGGGRSGGRPTTHGHAPGAQAAPRWF
;
A
#
# COMPACT_ATOMS: atom_id res chain seq x y z
N MET A 1 -2.11 -29.41 6.48
CA MET A 1 -0.98 -29.45 5.53
C MET A 1 -0.37 -28.06 5.46
N SER A 2 0.74 -27.84 6.15
CA SER A 2 1.48 -26.57 6.14
C SER A 2 2.08 -26.37 4.74
N ARG A 3 1.62 -25.36 4.02
CA ARG A 3 2.26 -24.97 2.75
C ARG A 3 3.67 -24.50 3.08
N PRO A 4 4.72 -24.96 2.37
CA PRO A 4 6.03 -24.35 2.49
C PRO A 4 5.90 -22.90 2.03
N HIS A 5 5.94 -21.96 2.97
CA HIS A 5 6.26 -20.58 2.60
C HIS A 5 7.65 -20.63 1.98
N PRO A 6 7.88 -19.99 0.83
CA PRO A 6 9.24 -19.84 0.32
C PRO A 6 10.08 -19.27 1.45
N ALA A 7 11.18 -19.96 1.80
CA ALA A 7 12.06 -19.51 2.86
C ALA A 7 12.52 -18.11 2.49
N LEU A 8 12.25 -17.14 3.37
CA LEU A 8 12.90 -15.85 3.27
C LEU A 8 14.38 -16.11 3.46
N ASP A 9 15.20 -15.69 2.50
CA ASP A 9 16.64 -15.87 2.54
C ASP A 9 17.34 -14.53 2.85
N GLY A 10 18.54 -14.62 3.42
CA GLY A 10 19.42 -13.48 3.66
C GLY A 10 18.84 -12.46 4.64
N ALA A 11 18.90 -11.18 4.28
CA ALA A 11 18.54 -10.06 5.15
C ALA A 11 17.08 -10.09 5.64
N ALA A 12 16.14 -10.58 4.82
CA ALA A 12 14.74 -10.71 5.22
C ALA A 12 14.55 -11.80 6.29
N ALA A 13 15.31 -12.90 6.22
CA ALA A 13 15.30 -13.96 7.23
C ALA A 13 15.82 -13.46 8.57
N ALA A 14 16.92 -12.71 8.54
CA ALA A 14 17.52 -12.11 9.73
C ALA A 14 16.54 -11.14 10.42
N ALA A 15 15.88 -10.27 9.65
CA ALA A 15 14.86 -9.36 10.18
C ALA A 15 13.69 -10.12 10.82
N ARG A 16 13.22 -11.21 10.21
CA ARG A 16 12.16 -12.05 10.78
C ARG A 16 12.58 -12.66 12.12
N ALA A 17 13.82 -13.12 12.25
CA ALA A 17 14.33 -13.74 13.47
C ALA A 17 14.35 -12.78 14.67
N GLU A 18 14.45 -11.47 14.42
CA GLU A 18 14.41 -10.42 15.46
C GLU A 18 12.99 -9.97 15.82
N LEU A 19 11.96 -10.40 15.06
CA LEU A 19 10.57 -10.04 15.32
C LEU A 19 9.89 -11.02 16.28
N PRO A 20 8.91 -10.55 17.08
CA PRO A 20 8.02 -11.43 17.85
C PRO A 20 7.28 -12.42 16.95
N GLU A 21 7.04 -13.64 17.43
CA GLU A 21 6.34 -14.69 16.65
C GLU A 21 4.96 -14.24 16.14
N ALA A 22 4.26 -13.39 16.91
CA ALA A 22 2.96 -12.84 16.53
C ALA A 22 3.01 -11.99 15.24
N ASP A 23 4.18 -11.43 14.90
CA ASP A 23 4.38 -10.58 13.74
C ASP A 23 4.96 -11.34 12.54
N HIS A 24 5.40 -12.60 12.70
CA HIS A 24 6.02 -13.39 11.63
C HIS A 24 5.10 -13.60 10.43
N ALA A 25 3.82 -13.90 10.66
CA ALA A 25 2.88 -14.15 9.57
C ALA A 25 2.61 -12.89 8.73
N SER A 26 2.52 -11.75 9.39
CA SER A 26 2.36 -10.43 8.77
C SER A 26 3.60 -10.04 7.96
N PHE A 27 4.78 -10.27 8.54
CA PHE A 27 6.06 -10.06 7.88
C PHE A 27 6.23 -10.94 6.64
N ASP A 28 5.93 -12.24 6.75
CA ASP A 28 6.02 -13.18 5.63
C ASP A 28 5.11 -12.78 4.46
N ARG A 29 3.89 -12.31 4.75
CA ARG A 29 2.97 -11.79 3.72
C ARG A 29 3.56 -10.59 2.99
N LEU A 30 4.09 -9.62 3.73
CA LEU A 30 4.70 -8.41 3.17
C LEU A 30 5.94 -8.74 2.33
N ALA A 31 6.84 -9.56 2.88
CA ALA A 31 8.07 -9.96 2.22
C ALA A 31 7.79 -10.75 0.93
N THR A 32 6.82 -11.68 0.96
CA THR A 32 6.38 -12.42 -0.23
C THR A 32 5.81 -11.48 -1.29
N ALA A 33 5.01 -10.48 -0.92
CA ALA A 33 4.45 -9.52 -1.87
C ALA A 33 5.52 -8.67 -2.56
N LEU A 34 6.51 -8.19 -1.79
CA LEU A 34 7.58 -7.33 -2.30
C LEU A 34 8.63 -8.11 -3.11
N LEU A 35 8.99 -9.32 -2.69
CA LEU A 35 9.92 -10.19 -3.42
C LEU A 35 9.28 -10.82 -4.66
N GLY A 36 7.97 -11.07 -4.63
CA GLY A 36 7.22 -11.56 -5.79
C GLY A 36 6.99 -10.49 -6.86
N ALA A 37 7.08 -9.20 -6.51
CA ALA A 37 6.93 -8.11 -7.45
C ALA A 37 8.13 -8.03 -8.41
N ARG A 38 7.87 -8.23 -9.70
CA ARG A 38 8.89 -8.07 -10.77
C ARG A 38 9.02 -6.59 -11.11
N GLY A 39 9.68 -5.81 -10.25
CA GLY A 39 9.82 -4.38 -10.51
C GLY A 39 10.57 -3.60 -9.43
N ALA A 40 10.51 -2.29 -9.58
CA ALA A 40 11.07 -1.31 -8.65
C ALA A 40 10.32 -1.34 -7.30
N LEU A 41 11.06 -1.22 -6.21
CA LEU A 41 10.52 -1.23 -4.86
C LEU A 41 9.43 -0.17 -4.65
N GLY A 42 9.59 1.02 -5.22
CA GLY A 42 8.58 2.08 -5.13
C GLY A 42 7.23 1.71 -5.74
N ALA A 43 7.22 0.93 -6.83
CA ALA A 43 5.97 0.46 -7.44
C ALA A 43 5.30 -0.62 -6.57
N ALA A 44 6.09 -1.54 -6.03
CA ALA A 44 5.60 -2.57 -5.12
C ALA A 44 5.02 -1.96 -3.83
N LEU A 45 5.71 -0.98 -3.24
CA LEU A 45 5.25 -0.28 -2.03
C LEU A 45 3.94 0.46 -2.24
N ARG A 46 3.70 1.09 -3.40
CA ARG A 46 2.40 1.74 -3.68
C ARG A 46 1.22 0.77 -3.69
N SER A 47 1.46 -0.52 -3.95
CA SER A 47 0.40 -1.54 -3.90
C SER A 47 0.10 -2.01 -2.47
N GLN A 48 1.06 -1.87 -1.55
CA GLN A 48 0.96 -2.34 -0.17
C GLN A 48 0.64 -1.22 0.82
N LEU A 49 1.06 0.00 0.53
CA LEU A 49 0.92 1.17 1.40
C LEU A 49 0.05 2.23 0.72
N PRO A 50 -0.96 2.76 1.41
CA PRO A 50 -1.82 3.79 0.85
C PRO A 50 -1.06 5.11 0.68
N GLY A 51 -1.35 5.81 -0.42
CA GLY A 51 -0.90 7.18 -0.65
C GLY A 51 0.61 7.31 -0.83
N VAL A 52 1.22 8.22 -0.06
CA VAL A 52 2.63 8.62 -0.19
C VAL A 52 3.55 7.95 0.84
N GLU A 53 3.01 7.13 1.75
CA GLU A 53 3.78 6.59 2.88
C GLU A 53 4.94 5.69 2.43
N GLY A 54 4.75 4.90 1.36
CA GLY A 54 5.85 4.13 0.77
C GLY A 54 6.97 5.01 0.21
N ALA A 55 6.62 6.15 -0.41
CA ALA A 55 7.62 7.10 -0.92
C ALA A 55 8.31 7.87 0.22
N ARG A 56 7.57 8.21 1.27
CA ARG A 56 8.09 8.87 2.47
C ARG A 56 9.07 7.97 3.22
N TRP A 57 8.74 6.69 3.37
CA TRP A 57 9.64 5.69 3.97
C TRP A 57 10.92 5.53 3.13
N LEU A 58 10.81 5.39 1.80
CA LEU A 58 11.98 5.35 0.92
C LEU A 58 12.89 6.57 1.07
N HIS A 59 12.30 7.76 1.14
CA HIS A 59 13.05 9.00 1.34
C HIS A 59 13.75 9.05 2.71
N HIS A 60 13.07 8.61 3.77
CA HIS A 60 13.62 8.55 5.13
C HIS A 60 14.82 7.59 5.22
N GLU A 61 14.72 6.41 4.61
CA GLU A 61 15.79 5.40 4.59
C GLU A 61 16.89 5.70 3.55
N GLY A 62 16.75 6.76 2.76
CA GLY A 62 17.69 7.11 1.70
C GLY A 62 17.73 6.10 0.54
N ILE A 63 16.66 5.34 0.33
CA ILE A 63 16.58 4.25 -0.66
C ILE A 63 16.02 4.80 -1.97
N ALA A 64 16.72 4.53 -3.08
CA ALA A 64 16.22 4.87 -4.40
C ALA A 64 14.91 4.09 -4.69
N PRO A 65 13.86 4.74 -5.22
CA PRO A 65 12.59 4.06 -5.53
C PRO A 65 12.73 2.97 -6.60
N THR A 66 13.81 3.01 -7.39
CA THR A 66 14.19 2.02 -8.41
C THR A 66 14.94 0.82 -7.84
N SER A 67 15.33 0.85 -6.56
CA SER A 67 15.99 -0.27 -5.88
C SER A 67 15.12 -1.51 -5.89
N ARG A 68 15.76 -2.68 -5.74
CA ARG A 68 15.07 -3.97 -5.60
C ARG A 68 14.83 -4.27 -4.13
N ALA A 69 13.72 -4.96 -3.83
CA ALA A 69 13.43 -5.44 -2.47
C ALA A 69 14.54 -6.37 -1.92
N SER A 70 15.19 -7.14 -2.79
CA SER A 70 16.31 -8.02 -2.41
C SER A 70 17.57 -7.28 -1.97
N ALA A 71 17.68 -5.97 -2.21
CA ALA A 71 18.84 -5.15 -1.81
C ALA A 71 18.67 -4.53 -0.42
N LEU A 72 17.52 -4.71 0.21
CA LEU A 72 17.24 -4.18 1.55
C LEU A 72 18.05 -4.92 2.62
N THR A 73 18.56 -4.18 3.59
CA THR A 73 19.21 -4.74 4.78
C THR A 73 18.18 -5.27 5.78
N ALA A 74 18.62 -6.05 6.77
CA ALA A 74 17.72 -6.58 7.79
C ALA A 74 17.02 -5.47 8.58
N GLU A 75 17.75 -4.41 8.93
CA GLU A 75 17.21 -3.23 9.62
C GLU A 75 16.15 -2.52 8.78
N GLN A 76 16.37 -2.37 7.47
CA GLN A 76 15.40 -1.76 6.56
C GLN A 76 14.13 -2.60 6.44
N TRP A 77 14.26 -3.94 6.40
CA TRP A 77 13.11 -4.84 6.42
C TRP A 77 12.29 -4.70 7.72
N ALA A 78 12.94 -4.60 8.88
CA ALA A 78 12.26 -4.41 10.16
C ALA A 78 11.58 -3.03 10.26
N SER A 79 12.27 -1.96 9.82
CA SER A 79 11.74 -0.59 9.73
C SER A 79 10.50 -0.52 8.84
N LEU A 80 10.55 -1.18 7.68
CA LEU A 80 9.43 -1.27 6.73
C LEU A 80 8.23 -2.00 7.36
N HIS A 81 8.46 -3.16 7.96
CA HIS A 81 7.39 -3.95 8.58
C HIS A 81 6.70 -3.18 9.71
N ARG A 82 7.46 -2.44 10.53
CA ARG A 82 6.90 -1.59 11.58
C ARG A 82 6.01 -0.50 10.99
N THR A 83 6.49 0.21 9.98
CA THR A 83 5.75 1.28 9.28
C THR A 83 4.45 0.73 8.67
N TRP A 84 4.54 -0.39 7.97
CA TRP A 84 3.41 -1.08 7.36
C TRP A 84 2.41 -1.57 8.42
N SER A 85 2.88 -2.19 9.50
CA SER A 85 2.01 -2.68 10.59
C SER A 85 1.28 -1.56 11.32
N HIS A 86 1.91 -0.40 11.51
CA HIS A 86 1.24 0.77 12.08
C HIS A 86 0.10 1.27 11.19
N LEU A 87 0.29 1.22 9.86
CA LEU A 87 -0.71 1.65 8.89
C LEU A 87 -1.82 0.62 8.67
N ASP A 88 -1.50 -0.68 8.75
CA ASP A 88 -2.47 -1.78 8.68
C ASP A 88 -3.35 -1.84 9.95
N ARG A 89 -2.75 -1.63 11.14
CA ARG A 89 -3.48 -1.59 12.42
C ARG A 89 -4.27 -0.31 12.65
N ALA A 90 -3.94 0.78 11.95
CA ALA A 90 -4.76 1.98 12.00
C ALA A 90 -6.12 1.64 11.36
N PRO A 91 -7.25 1.70 12.10
CA PRO A 91 -8.56 1.53 11.48
C PRO A 91 -8.66 2.61 10.40
N SER A 92 -8.67 2.15 9.15
CA SER A 92 -8.63 2.96 7.94
C SER A 92 -9.54 4.19 8.00
N ALA A 93 -9.02 5.29 8.55
CA ALA A 93 -9.55 6.64 8.38
C ALA A 93 -9.19 7.21 7.00
N SER A 94 -8.78 6.34 6.06
CA SER A 94 -8.61 6.64 4.65
C SER A 94 -9.95 6.47 3.94
N GLY A 95 -10.93 7.26 4.37
CA GLY A 95 -12.06 7.61 3.53
C GLY A 95 -11.54 8.33 2.29
N ARG A 96 -11.63 7.64 1.15
CA ARG A 96 -12.03 8.24 -0.14
C ARG A 96 -11.05 9.26 -0.76
N GLY A 97 -9.97 8.73 -1.33
CA GLY A 97 -9.35 9.34 -2.51
C GLY A 97 -10.20 9.12 -3.75
N GLY A 98 -11.30 9.85 -3.88
CA GLY A 98 -12.20 9.80 -5.04
C GLY A 98 -12.74 11.18 -5.35
N GLY A 99 -12.04 11.89 -6.25
CA GLY A 99 -12.60 12.89 -7.16
C GLY A 99 -13.34 14.09 -6.57
N ARG A 100 -12.77 15.27 -6.79
CA ARG A 100 -13.49 16.56 -6.74
C ARG A 100 -14.79 16.50 -7.56
N SER A 101 -15.93 16.65 -6.90
CA SER A 101 -17.21 17.20 -7.38
C SER A 101 -18.06 17.36 -6.11
N GLY A 102 -18.24 18.55 -5.54
CA GLY A 102 -19.07 19.59 -6.11
C GLY A 102 -20.54 19.17 -6.05
N GLY A 103 -21.28 19.50 -4.99
CA GLY A 103 -22.72 19.25 -4.96
C GLY A 103 -23.38 19.29 -3.59
N ARG A 104 -23.78 20.49 -3.17
CA ARG A 104 -24.71 20.80 -2.07
C ARG A 104 -26.00 19.97 -2.20
N PRO A 105 -26.57 19.37 -1.14
CA PRO A 105 -27.88 18.73 -1.23
C PRO A 105 -28.95 19.82 -1.20
N THR A 106 -29.39 20.27 -2.38
CA THR A 106 -30.67 21.00 -2.50
C THR A 106 -31.75 19.99 -2.85
N THR A 107 -32.61 19.75 -1.86
CA THR A 107 -33.96 19.18 -2.03
C THR A 107 -34.68 19.90 -3.17
N HIS A 108 -34.95 19.22 -4.28
CA HIS A 108 -35.93 19.67 -5.26
C HIS A 108 -36.82 18.49 -5.65
N GLY A 109 -38.03 18.51 -5.11
CA GLY A 109 -39.13 17.70 -5.58
C GLY A 109 -39.65 18.21 -6.93
N HIS A 110 -40.16 17.27 -7.71
CA HIS A 110 -41.19 17.39 -8.75
C HIS A 110 -41.13 18.55 -9.76
N ALA A 111 -40.93 18.19 -11.04
CA ALA A 111 -42.00 18.27 -12.04
C ALA A 111 -41.64 17.44 -13.31
N PRO A 112 -42.56 16.64 -13.85
CA PRO A 112 -42.41 16.00 -15.16
C PRO A 112 -42.93 16.92 -16.28
N GLY A 113 -42.13 17.10 -17.33
CA GLY A 113 -42.62 17.60 -18.62
C GLY A 113 -41.76 18.65 -19.30
N ALA A 114 -41.83 18.64 -20.64
CA ALA A 114 -41.37 19.64 -21.60
C ALA A 114 -39.94 19.49 -22.17
N GLN A 115 -39.88 18.65 -23.21
CA GLN A 115 -39.35 18.93 -24.56
C GLN A 115 -38.38 20.12 -24.71
N ALA A 116 -37.18 19.83 -25.25
CA ALA A 116 -36.77 20.20 -26.62
C ALA A 116 -35.24 20.20 -26.75
N ALA A 117 -34.73 19.44 -27.72
CA ALA A 117 -33.39 19.64 -28.28
C ALA A 117 -33.33 20.96 -29.06
N PRO A 118 -32.14 21.57 -29.20
CA PRO A 118 -31.51 21.48 -30.51
C PRO A 118 -30.01 21.17 -30.46
N ARG A 119 -29.68 20.18 -31.29
CA ARG A 119 -28.43 19.97 -32.03
C ARG A 119 -27.97 21.25 -32.72
N TRP A 120 -26.66 21.58 -32.73
CA TRP A 120 -25.97 22.29 -33.81
C TRP A 120 -24.55 21.73 -34.01
N PHE A 121 -24.13 21.82 -35.27
CA PHE A 121 -22.91 21.34 -35.93
C PHE A 121 -21.61 21.89 -35.33
#